data_AF-A0A924W3F7-F1
#
_entry.id   AF-A0A924W3F7-F1
#
_cell.length_a   1.000
_cell.length_b   1.000
_cell.length_c   1.000
_cell.angle_alpha   90.00
_cell.angle_beta   90.00
_cell.angle_gamma   90.00
#
_symmetry.space_group_name_H-M   'P 1'
#
loop_
_entity.id
_entity.type
_entity.pdbx_description
1 polymer ?
#
loop_
_entity_poly.entity_id
_entity_poly.type
_entity_poly.pdbx_seq_one_letter_code
_entity_poly.pdbx_strand_id
1 'polypeptide(L)' 'MKKVARRLAMLGFVVAVGAVMVTAGTSTAFPPQRPCGPRNCLDVWRPVICSNGVVYSNDCYAARACATGCVPYGGDVR' A
#
# COMPACT_ATOMS: atom_id res chain seq x y z
N MET A 1 -48.12 32.99 -0.06
CA MET A 1 -47.74 31.75 -0.79
C MET A 1 -46.39 31.84 -1.51
N LYS A 2 -46.08 32.91 -2.27
CA LYS A 2 -44.80 33.08 -3.01
C LYS A 2 -43.51 33.03 -2.15
N LYS A 3 -43.57 33.56 -0.91
CA LYS A 3 -42.45 33.53 0.05
C LYS A 3 -42.12 32.13 0.58
N VAL A 4 -43.14 31.26 0.68
CA VAL A 4 -42.99 29.87 1.16
C VAL A 4 -42.35 29.02 0.07
N ALA A 5 -42.80 29.16 -1.19
CA ALA A 5 -42.19 28.49 -2.34
C ALA A 5 -40.71 28.85 -2.51
N ARG A 6 -40.34 30.12 -2.32
CA ARG A 6 -38.93 30.57 -2.37
C ARG A 6 -38.07 29.98 -1.25
N ARG A 7 -38.62 29.80 -0.05
CA ARG A 7 -37.92 29.17 1.08
C ARG A 7 -37.71 27.69 0.87
N LEU A 8 -38.71 26.98 0.34
CA LEU A 8 -38.61 25.55 0.02
C LEU A 8 -37.59 25.31 -1.11
N ALA A 9 -37.57 26.14 -2.14
CA ALA A 9 -36.58 26.07 -3.21
C ALA A 9 -35.14 26.31 -2.70
N MET A 10 -34.95 27.30 -1.83
CA MET A 10 -33.65 27.58 -1.20
C MET A 10 -33.17 26.43 -0.30
N LEU A 11 -34.07 25.86 0.52
CA LEU A 11 -33.76 24.70 1.37
C LEU A 11 -33.35 23.49 0.53
N GLY A 12 -34.07 23.20 -0.56
CA GLY A 12 -33.71 22.12 -1.48
C GLY A 12 -32.32 22.31 -2.11
N PHE A 13 -31.97 23.54 -2.50
CA PHE A 13 -30.66 23.86 -3.05
C PHE A 13 -29.52 23.69 -2.03
N VAL A 14 -29.71 24.14 -0.78
CA VAL A 14 -28.70 24.00 0.29
C VAL A 14 -28.45 22.53 0.62
N VAL A 15 -29.50 21.72 0.69
CA VAL A 15 -29.36 20.27 0.92
C VAL A 15 -28.62 19.59 -0.23
N ALA A 16 -28.95 19.95 -1.48
CA ALA A 16 -28.27 19.39 -2.65
C ALA A 16 -26.76 19.74 -2.68
N VAL A 17 -26.39 20.98 -2.38
CA VAL A 17 -24.98 21.41 -2.34
C VAL A 17 -24.23 20.77 -1.18
N GLY A 18 -24.85 20.67 0.00
CA GLY A 18 -24.26 20.00 1.17
C GLY A 18 -23.94 18.53 0.91
N ALA A 19 -24.83 17.81 0.21
CA ALA A 19 -24.63 16.40 -0.13
C ALA A 19 -23.45 16.16 -1.09
N VAL A 20 -23.19 17.08 -2.03
CA VAL A 20 -22.08 16.95 -3.01
C VAL A 20 -20.71 17.12 -2.35
N MET A 21 -20.60 17.91 -1.27
CA MET A 21 -19.32 18.15 -0.60
C MET A 21 -18.82 16.97 0.24
N VAL A 22 -19.70 16.06 0.66
CA VAL A 22 -19.34 14.95 1.58
C VAL A 22 -18.59 13.82 0.86
N THR A 23 -18.75 13.66 -0.45
CA THR A 23 -18.16 12.54 -1.21
C THR A 23 -16.77 12.83 -1.79
N ALA A 24 -16.29 14.08 -1.73
CA ALA A 24 -14.96 14.44 -2.24
C ALA A 24 -13.81 14.22 -1.24
N GLY A 25 -14.11 13.90 0.02
CA GLY A 25 -13.13 13.84 1.11
C GLY A 25 -12.27 12.57 1.18
N THR A 26 -12.50 11.56 0.34
CA THR A 26 -11.77 10.27 0.41
C THR A 26 -10.63 10.19 -0.60
N SER A 27 -9.82 11.23 -0.73
CA SER A 27 -8.48 11.08 -1.31
C SER A 27 -7.56 10.46 -0.25
N THR A 28 -7.72 9.16 -0.02
CA THR A 28 -6.70 8.41 0.73
C THR A 28 -5.45 8.39 -0.13
N ALA A 29 -4.48 9.23 0.21
CA ALA A 29 -3.14 9.13 -0.32
C ALA A 29 -2.62 7.74 0.07
N PHE A 30 -2.59 6.81 -0.89
CA PHE A 30 -1.90 5.53 -0.70
C PHE A 30 -0.46 5.86 -0.29
N PRO A 31 0.01 5.39 0.88
CA PRO A 31 1.40 5.61 1.26
C PRO A 31 2.29 5.06 0.14
N PRO A 32 3.37 5.76 -0.23
CA PRO A 32 4.27 5.26 -1.27
C PRO A 32 4.73 3.87 -0.86
N GLN A 33 4.35 2.85 -1.63
CA GLN A 33 4.81 1.49 -1.49
C GLN A 33 6.31 1.51 -1.77
N ARG A 34 7.11 1.77 -0.72
CA ARG A 34 8.56 1.68 -0.83
C ARG A 34 8.86 0.23 -1.15
N PRO A 35 9.57 -0.06 -2.26
CA PRO A 35 9.99 -1.43 -2.53
C PRO A 35 10.80 -1.93 -1.33
N CYS A 36 10.50 -3.13 -0.87
CA CYS A 36 11.08 -3.70 0.37
C CYS A 36 12.60 -3.90 0.30
N GLY A 37 13.16 -3.87 -0.91
CA GLY A 37 14.58 -4.08 -1.12
C GLY A 37 15.07 -3.41 -2.40
N PRO A 38 16.34 -3.63 -2.74
CA PRO A 38 16.97 -3.05 -3.91
C PRO A 38 16.30 -3.52 -5.21
N ARG A 39 16.33 -2.67 -6.24
CA ARG A 39 15.84 -3.02 -7.59
C ARG A 39 16.73 -4.06 -8.26
N ASN A 40 18.04 -3.91 -8.11
CA ASN A 40 19.05 -4.74 -8.76
C ASN A 40 19.75 -5.63 -7.74
N CYS A 41 19.98 -6.88 -8.11
CA CYS A 41 20.72 -7.86 -7.34
C CYS A 41 21.79 -8.48 -8.23
N LEU A 42 22.94 -8.81 -7.63
CA LEU A 42 23.94 -9.63 -8.30
C LEU A 42 23.47 -11.09 -8.27
N ASP A 43 23.80 -11.84 -9.32
CA ASP A 43 23.50 -13.27 -9.44
C ASP A 43 24.51 -14.16 -8.69
N VAL A 44 24.87 -13.75 -7.46
CA VAL A 44 25.72 -14.54 -6.57
C VAL A 44 24.90 -15.63 -5.90
N TRP A 45 25.34 -16.88 -5.99
CA TRP A 45 24.70 -18.00 -5.28
C TRP A 45 25.20 -18.08 -3.83
N ARG A 46 24.38 -17.58 -2.90
CA ARG A 46 24.60 -17.65 -1.44
C ARG A 46 23.22 -17.83 -0.78
N PRO A 47 22.66 -19.04 -0.81
CA PRO A 47 21.24 -19.23 -0.56
C PRO A 47 20.85 -18.97 0.89
N VAL A 48 19.64 -18.43 1.08
CA VAL A 48 19.03 -18.21 2.40
C VAL A 48 17.62 -18.74 2.44
N ILE A 49 17.23 -19.30 3.60
CA ILE A 49 15.85 -19.69 3.90
C ILE A 49 15.24 -18.66 4.84
N CYS A 50 14.03 -18.19 4.52
CA CYS A 50 13.34 -17.13 5.27
C CYS A 50 12.10 -17.68 5.99
N SER A 51 11.48 -16.86 6.86
CA SER A 51 10.30 -17.25 7.66
C SER A 51 9.09 -17.68 6.83
N ASN A 52 9.05 -17.31 5.55
CA ASN A 52 8.02 -17.73 4.60
C ASN A 52 8.27 -19.13 4.01
N GLY A 53 9.34 -19.83 4.42
CA GLY A 53 9.71 -21.17 3.94
C GLY A 53 10.34 -21.19 2.54
N VAL A 54 10.61 -20.03 1.93
CA VAL A 54 11.19 -19.93 0.60
C VAL A 54 12.71 -19.82 0.71
N VAL A 55 13.42 -20.60 -0.12
CA VAL A 55 14.86 -20.44 -0.32
C VAL A 55 15.09 -19.45 -1.45
N TYR A 56 15.82 -18.38 -1.15
CA TYR A 56 16.24 -17.37 -2.12
C TYR A 56 17.70 -17.59 -2.49
N SER A 57 18.06 -17.28 -3.74
CA SER A 57 19.43 -17.44 -4.25
C SER A 57 20.47 -16.63 -3.46
N ASN A 58 20.05 -15.49 -2.89
CA ASN A 58 20.82 -14.69 -1.95
C ASN A 58 19.94 -13.69 -1.15
N ASP A 59 20.57 -13.02 -0.17
CA ASP A 59 19.94 -12.01 0.69
C ASP A 59 19.27 -10.86 -0.09
N CYS A 60 19.86 -10.46 -1.20
CA CYS A 60 19.34 -9.36 -2.01
C CYS A 60 17.99 -9.73 -2.63
N TYR A 61 17.90 -10.94 -3.20
CA TYR A 61 16.66 -11.45 -3.76
C TYR A 61 15.57 -11.65 -2.69
N ALA A 62 15.95 -12.08 -1.48
CA ALA A 62 15.04 -12.16 -0.34
C ALA A 62 14.48 -10.78 0.06
N ALA A 63 15.33 -9.77 0.20
CA ALA A 63 14.93 -8.41 0.56
C ALA A 63 14.01 -7.78 -0.51
N ARG A 64 14.32 -8.00 -1.79
CA ARG A 64 13.48 -7.53 -2.91
C ARG A 64 12.08 -8.14 -2.88
N ALA A 65 11.95 -9.35 -2.36
CA ALA A 65 10.68 -10.05 -2.17
C ALA A 65 10.00 -9.76 -0.82
N CYS A 66 10.49 -8.79 -0.05
CA CYS A 66 10.00 -8.48 1.31
C CYS A 66 10.10 -9.65 2.30
N ALA A 67 10.96 -10.65 2.03
CA ALA A 67 11.13 -11.78 2.91
C ALA A 67 11.91 -11.37 4.16
N THR A 68 11.54 -11.94 5.31
CA THR A 68 12.13 -11.62 6.63
C THR A 68 12.52 -12.91 7.35
N GLY A 69 13.35 -12.78 8.40
CA GLY A 69 13.83 -13.92 9.19
C GLY A 69 14.69 -14.89 8.38
N CYS A 70 15.51 -14.36 7.48
CA CYS A 70 16.37 -15.15 6.60
C CYS A 70 17.63 -15.62 7.32
N VAL A 71 17.98 -16.90 7.14
CA VAL A 71 19.21 -17.53 7.63
C VAL A 71 19.89 -18.30 6.49
N PRO A 72 21.22 -18.53 6.55
CA PRO A 72 21.91 -19.34 5.54
C PRO A 72 21.24 -20.70 5.35
N TYR A 73 20.96 -21.06 4.11
CA TYR A 73 20.36 -22.34 3.78
C TYR A 73 21.43 -23.42 3.67
N GLY A 74 21.28 -24.50 4.44
CA GLY A 74 22.10 -25.70 4.33
C GLY A 74 23.50 -25.60 4.94
N GLY A 75 23.67 -24.96 6.12
CA GLY A 75 24.95 -25.03 6.85
C GLY A 75 25.43 -26.48 6.97
N ASP A 76 26.68 -26.79 6.64
CA ASP A 76 27.91 -26.30 7.28
C ASP A 76 28.75 -25.30 6.47
N VAL A 77 29.02 -24.13 7.06
CA VAL A 77 30.15 -23.26 6.68
C VAL A 77 31.19 -23.31 7.79
N ARG A 78 31.93 -24.42 7.84
CA ARG A 78 33.29 -24.51 8.39
C ARG A 78 34.15 -25.35 7.47
#